data_AF-A0A483LG24-F1
#
_entry.id   AF-A0A483LG24-F1
#
_cell.length_a   1.000
_cell.length_b   1.000
_cell.length_c   1.000
_cell.angle_alpha   90.00
_cell.angle_beta   90.00
_cell.angle_gamma   90.00
#
_symmetry.space_group_name_H-M   'P 1'
#
loop_
_entity.id
_entity.type
_entity.pdbx_description
1 polymer ?
#
loop_
_entity_poly.entity_id
_entity_poly.type
_entity_poly.pdbx_seq_one_letter_code
_entity_poly.pdbx_strand_id
1 'polypeptide(L)'
;MAIAPTLNVPQARFLAMQQKFKAYVAGFGSGKTWVGCGGICKGFWEFPKINQGYFAPTYPQIRDIFYPTVEEVAHDWGLKVKIVESNKEVHFYSGRQYRGTTICRSMEKPDTIVGFKIGNALVDELDVLKADKARQAWRKIIARMRYKVDGLRNGIDVTTTPEGFKFVYQQFAKAVRDKPSLSTLYGLVQASTFDNEKNLPPDYIPSLMESYPPELIKAYLRGQFTNLTCGTIYHHFDRKLNNCREEEQPGEPLYIGMDFNVGKMAGVVHVLRLGLPFAVNEIVKAYDTPDMIRIIKERFWLYDGNDYRKVREIYIYPDASGDSRKSSNASATDIAQLKQAGFNVVVNASNPPVKDRINAMNAMFCNGNGERRYKVNVKRCPVYTESLEQQVWGENGEPDKTADNDHPNDAGGYFIVKQFPIIKPTGKVTQLRM
;
A
#
# COMPACT_ATOMS: atom_id res chain seq x y z
N MET A 1 17.01 27.49 -31.02
CA MET A 1 16.68 26.07 -30.81
C MET A 1 15.58 26.01 -29.78
N ALA A 2 14.46 25.35 -30.10
CA ALA A 2 13.47 25.01 -29.07
C ALA A 2 14.11 23.95 -28.15
N ILE A 3 14.19 24.21 -26.85
CA ILE A 3 14.63 23.24 -25.86
C ILE A 3 13.47 22.26 -25.69
N ALA A 4 13.60 21.04 -26.22
CA ALA A 4 12.59 20.01 -26.15
C ALA A 4 13.19 18.79 -25.45
N PRO A 5 13.01 18.66 -24.12
CA PRO A 5 13.60 17.55 -23.38
C PRO A 5 12.98 16.22 -23.77
N THR A 6 13.79 15.17 -23.80
CA THR A 6 13.34 13.82 -24.19
C THR A 6 12.78 13.09 -22.96
N LEU A 7 11.45 12.92 -22.92
CA LEU A 7 10.74 12.26 -21.82
C LEU A 7 9.73 11.25 -22.37
N ASN A 8 9.59 10.10 -21.70
CA ASN A 8 8.47 9.21 -21.94
C ASN A 8 7.19 9.74 -21.26
N VAL A 9 6.06 9.09 -21.54
CA VAL A 9 4.73 9.51 -21.04
C VAL A 9 4.65 9.59 -19.51
N PRO A 10 5.02 8.55 -18.72
CA PRO A 10 4.95 8.66 -17.27
C PRO A 10 5.90 9.71 -16.69
N GLN A 11 7.09 9.89 -17.27
CA GLN A 11 8.02 10.94 -16.85
C GLN A 11 7.44 12.35 -17.09
N ALA A 12 6.84 12.58 -18.26
CA ALA A 12 6.17 13.84 -18.58
C ALA A 12 5.00 14.12 -17.62
N ARG A 13 4.18 13.09 -17.34
CA ARG A 13 3.09 13.19 -16.34
C ARG A 13 3.64 13.60 -14.98
N PHE A 14 4.70 12.96 -14.51
CA PHE A 14 5.32 13.28 -13.23
C PHE A 14 5.84 14.72 -13.16
N LEU A 15 6.54 15.21 -14.19
CA LEU A 15 7.01 16.59 -14.20
C LEU A 15 5.87 17.62 -14.22
N ALA A 16 4.75 17.30 -14.89
CA ALA A 16 3.58 18.18 -14.98
C ALA A 16 2.75 18.27 -13.68
N MET A 17 2.93 17.34 -12.73
CA MET A 17 2.21 17.34 -11.45
C MET A 17 2.46 18.61 -10.62
N GLN A 18 1.37 19.17 -10.11
CA GLN A 18 1.34 20.41 -9.31
C GLN A 18 1.41 20.16 -7.80
N GLN A 19 1.22 18.90 -7.37
CA GLN A 19 1.28 18.52 -5.96
C GLN A 19 2.62 18.93 -5.35
N LYS A 20 2.56 19.48 -4.13
CA LYS A 20 3.74 19.93 -3.40
C LYS A 20 4.75 18.79 -3.21
N PHE A 21 4.24 17.60 -2.93
CA PHE A 21 5.03 16.39 -2.81
C PHE A 21 4.58 15.40 -3.88
N LYS A 22 5.50 14.92 -4.70
CA LYS A 22 5.19 13.94 -5.75
C LYS A 22 6.20 12.82 -5.76
N ALA A 23 5.75 11.61 -6.07
CA ALA A 23 6.60 10.43 -6.16
C ALA A 23 6.50 9.77 -7.54
N TYR A 24 7.65 9.43 -8.10
CA TYR A 24 7.82 8.58 -9.27
C TYR A 24 8.36 7.22 -8.81
N VAL A 25 7.47 6.22 -8.75
CA VAL A 25 7.79 4.88 -8.27
C VAL A 25 7.86 3.95 -9.46
N ALA A 26 9.03 3.37 -9.71
CA ALA A 26 9.22 2.59 -10.92
C ALA A 26 10.30 1.52 -10.81
N GLY A 27 10.26 0.56 -11.73
CA GLY A 27 11.25 -0.52 -11.82
C GLY A 27 12.68 -0.06 -12.14
N PHE A 28 13.62 -0.99 -12.20
CA PHE A 28 14.98 -0.78 -12.66
C PHE A 28 15.00 -0.35 -14.13
N GLY A 29 15.97 0.47 -14.55
CA GLY A 29 16.05 0.91 -15.94
C GLY A 29 14.89 1.80 -16.44
N SER A 30 13.96 2.23 -15.58
CA SER A 30 12.79 3.05 -15.98
C SER A 30 13.08 4.56 -16.13
N GLY A 31 14.34 4.97 -15.98
CA GLY A 31 14.74 6.38 -16.09
C GLY A 31 14.30 7.26 -14.91
N LYS A 32 14.27 6.72 -13.69
CA LYS A 32 13.87 7.46 -12.46
C LYS A 32 14.77 8.67 -12.19
N THR A 33 16.08 8.44 -12.12
CA THR A 33 17.06 9.52 -11.86
C THR A 33 17.05 10.55 -12.99
N TRP A 34 16.86 10.12 -14.24
CA TRP A 34 16.74 10.99 -15.41
C TRP A 34 15.60 12.00 -15.25
N VAL A 35 14.38 11.53 -14.95
CA VAL A 35 13.24 12.44 -14.77
C VAL A 35 13.38 13.32 -13.53
N GLY A 36 13.98 12.80 -12.46
CA GLY A 36 14.31 13.61 -11.28
C GLY A 36 15.24 14.78 -11.65
N CYS A 37 16.31 14.52 -12.40
CA CYS A 37 17.22 15.55 -12.90
C CYS A 37 16.51 16.52 -13.85
N GLY A 38 15.56 16.04 -14.66
CA GLY A 38 14.70 16.89 -15.49
C GLY A 38 13.87 17.86 -14.67
N GLY A 39 13.34 17.42 -13.52
CA GLY A 39 12.66 18.28 -12.55
C GLY A 39 13.57 19.37 -11.98
N ILE A 40 14.83 19.04 -11.71
CA ILE A 40 15.85 20.01 -11.30
C ILE A 40 16.11 21.03 -12.43
N CYS A 41 16.33 20.58 -13.66
CA CYS A 41 16.58 21.46 -14.81
C CYS A 41 15.39 22.39 -15.07
N LYS A 42 14.16 21.86 -15.05
CA LYS A 42 12.92 22.63 -15.13
C LYS A 42 12.86 23.72 -14.06
N GLY A 43 13.16 23.36 -12.81
CA GLY A 43 13.20 24.31 -11.69
C GLY A 43 14.20 25.45 -11.91
N PHE A 44 15.38 25.17 -12.48
CA PHE A 44 16.36 26.22 -12.80
C PHE A 44 15.98 27.08 -14.00
N TRP A 45 15.19 26.56 -14.93
CA TRP A 45 14.61 27.36 -16.01
C TRP A 45 13.52 28.31 -15.50
N GLU A 46 12.62 27.81 -14.65
CA GLU A 46 11.48 28.58 -14.11
C GLU A 46 11.90 29.56 -13.01
N PHE A 47 12.83 29.15 -12.13
CA PHE A 47 13.22 29.90 -10.93
C PHE A 47 14.75 30.03 -10.81
N PRO A 48 15.40 30.87 -11.63
CA PRO A 48 16.84 31.09 -11.54
C PRO A 48 17.25 31.63 -10.17
N LYS A 49 18.46 31.27 -9.74
CA LYS A 49 19.10 31.59 -8.45
C LYS A 49 18.41 31.00 -7.21
N ILE A 50 17.39 30.16 -7.40
CA ILE A 50 16.78 29.39 -6.31
C ILE A 50 17.50 28.05 -6.22
N ASN A 51 18.23 27.83 -5.12
CA ASN A 51 18.94 26.58 -4.91
C ASN A 51 17.98 25.40 -4.79
N GLN A 52 18.41 24.24 -5.26
CA GLN A 52 17.69 22.98 -5.16
C GLN A 52 18.46 21.99 -4.30
N GLY A 53 17.82 20.89 -3.88
CA GLY A 53 18.45 19.84 -3.10
C GLY A 53 18.41 18.51 -3.82
N TYR A 54 19.48 17.73 -3.70
CA TYR A 54 19.52 16.33 -4.08
C TYR A 54 19.85 15.47 -2.87
N PHE A 55 19.07 14.42 -2.65
CA PHE A 55 19.20 13.55 -1.50
C PHE A 55 19.20 12.09 -1.95
N ALA A 56 20.25 11.35 -1.63
CA ALA A 56 20.34 9.90 -1.89
C ALA A 56 20.71 9.16 -0.60
N PRO A 57 20.57 7.82 -0.53
CA PRO A 57 20.85 7.10 0.71
C PRO A 57 22.30 7.26 1.19
N THR A 58 23.28 7.36 0.28
CA THR A 58 24.71 7.51 0.61
C THR A 58 25.42 8.48 -0.35
N TYR A 59 26.58 9.03 0.04
CA TYR A 59 27.38 9.90 -0.85
C TYR A 59 27.96 9.17 -2.07
N PRO A 60 28.48 7.92 -1.97
CA PRO A 60 28.89 7.15 -3.14
C PRO A 60 27.79 7.03 -4.19
N GLN A 61 26.54 6.81 -3.78
CA GLN A 61 25.40 6.80 -4.72
C GLN A 61 25.18 8.16 -5.41
N ILE A 62 25.41 9.28 -4.72
CA ILE A 62 25.35 10.61 -5.37
C ILE A 62 26.43 10.70 -6.46
N ARG A 63 27.67 10.29 -6.15
CA ARG A 63 28.78 10.31 -7.09
C ARG A 63 28.54 9.42 -8.30
N ASP A 64 28.08 8.19 -8.06
CA ASP A 64 28.00 7.16 -9.09
C ASP A 64 26.73 7.25 -9.93
N ILE A 65 25.64 7.82 -9.39
CA ILE A 65 24.33 7.86 -10.04
C ILE A 65 23.98 9.30 -10.45
N PHE A 66 23.99 10.24 -9.52
CA PHE A 66 23.47 11.59 -9.76
C PHE A 66 24.39 12.44 -10.62
N TYR A 67 25.68 12.51 -10.28
CA TYR A 67 26.63 13.37 -10.99
C TYR A 67 26.74 13.07 -12.50
N PRO A 68 26.89 11.82 -12.96
CA PRO A 68 26.89 11.54 -14.40
C PRO A 68 25.52 11.86 -15.02
N THR A 69 24.42 11.42 -14.38
CA THR A 69 23.07 11.62 -14.93
C THR A 69 22.68 13.09 -15.06
N VAL A 70 23.01 13.92 -14.08
CA VAL A 70 22.63 15.33 -14.07
C VAL A 70 23.37 16.13 -15.13
N GLU A 71 24.59 15.72 -15.49
CA GLU A 71 25.35 16.34 -16.57
C GLU A 71 24.70 16.07 -17.93
N GLU A 72 24.36 14.80 -18.21
CA GLU A 72 23.66 14.41 -19.44
C GLU A 72 22.29 15.07 -19.56
N VAL A 73 21.50 15.04 -18.50
CA VAL A 73 20.16 15.65 -18.49
C VAL A 73 20.24 17.16 -18.61
N ALA A 74 21.19 17.81 -17.93
CA ALA A 74 21.38 19.25 -18.09
C ALA A 74 21.68 19.60 -19.54
N HIS A 75 22.53 18.83 -20.22
CA HIS A 75 22.83 19.02 -21.63
C HIS A 75 21.58 18.88 -22.52
N ASP A 76 20.76 17.83 -22.34
CA ASP A 76 19.47 17.65 -23.05
C ASP A 76 18.52 18.85 -22.83
N TRP A 77 18.58 19.47 -21.65
CA TRP A 77 17.82 20.68 -21.30
C TRP A 77 18.50 22.00 -21.67
N GLY A 78 19.58 21.99 -22.44
CA GLY A 78 20.31 23.18 -22.88
C GLY A 78 21.05 23.93 -21.76
N LEU A 79 21.40 23.22 -20.68
CA LEU A 79 22.16 23.72 -19.53
C LEU A 79 23.55 23.07 -19.49
N LYS A 80 24.47 23.74 -18.82
CA LYS A 80 25.80 23.21 -18.45
C LYS A 80 25.89 23.08 -16.95
N VAL A 81 26.55 22.04 -16.46
CA VAL A 81 26.83 21.86 -15.03
C VAL A 81 28.32 21.96 -14.73
N LYS A 82 28.63 22.34 -13.48
CA LYS A 82 29.93 22.18 -12.86
C LYS A 82 29.73 21.44 -11.55
N ILE A 83 30.23 20.21 -11.48
CA ILE A 83 30.17 19.37 -10.28
C ILE A 83 31.36 19.72 -9.38
N VAL A 84 31.09 20.00 -8.11
CA VAL A 84 32.10 20.29 -7.09
C VAL A 84 31.91 19.28 -5.96
N GLU A 85 32.51 18.10 -6.14
CA GLU A 85 32.30 16.94 -5.27
C GLU A 85 32.71 17.23 -3.81
N SER A 86 33.81 17.96 -3.59
CA SER A 86 34.27 18.35 -2.25
C SER A 86 33.20 19.12 -1.46
N ASN A 87 32.44 19.97 -2.15
CA ASN A 87 31.39 20.80 -1.56
C ASN A 87 30.04 20.09 -1.57
N LYS A 88 29.93 18.97 -2.30
CA LYS A 88 28.69 18.23 -2.53
C LYS A 88 27.67 19.13 -3.22
N GLU A 89 28.10 19.80 -4.28
CA GLU A 89 27.31 20.79 -5.00
C GLU A 89 27.43 20.62 -6.51
N VAL A 90 26.35 20.92 -7.22
CA VAL A 90 26.31 20.98 -8.68
C VAL A 90 25.79 22.36 -9.09
N HIS A 91 26.62 23.13 -9.79
CA HIS A 91 26.27 24.48 -10.25
C HIS A 91 25.78 24.43 -11.70
N PHE A 92 24.64 25.06 -11.97
CA PHE A 92 24.00 25.08 -13.28
C PHE A 92 24.19 26.41 -13.99
N TYR A 93 24.35 26.35 -15.31
CA TYR A 93 24.59 27.50 -16.18
C TYR A 93 23.78 27.38 -17.48
N SER A 94 23.31 28.51 -18.00
CA SER A 94 22.83 28.66 -19.38
C SER A 94 23.86 29.51 -20.12
N GLY A 95 24.63 28.88 -21.01
CA GLY A 95 25.86 29.49 -21.52
C GLY A 95 26.81 29.88 -20.39
N ARG A 96 27.09 31.18 -20.24
CA ARG A 96 27.90 31.74 -19.13
C ARG A 96 27.08 32.19 -17.93
N GLN A 97 25.75 32.24 -18.05
CA GLN A 97 24.87 32.76 -17.00
C GLN A 97 24.61 31.70 -15.94
N TYR A 98 24.99 31.98 -14.70
CA TYR A 98 24.68 31.14 -13.56
C TYR A 98 23.16 31.06 -13.29
N ARG A 99 22.65 29.83 -13.13
CA ARG A 99 21.24 29.52 -12.89
C ARG A 99 20.93 29.08 -11.46
N GLY A 100 21.90 28.52 -10.72
CA GLY A 100 21.69 28.10 -9.34
C GLY A 100 22.54 26.89 -8.96
N THR A 101 22.42 26.46 -7.70
CA THR A 101 23.13 25.29 -7.15
C THR A 101 22.15 24.23 -6.69
N THR A 102 22.44 22.97 -7.03
CA THR A 102 21.87 21.81 -6.35
C THR A 102 22.80 21.37 -5.23
N ILE A 103 22.31 21.42 -3.99
CA ILE A 103 23.02 21.03 -2.78
C ILE A 103 22.76 19.54 -2.53
N CYS A 104 23.81 18.73 -2.50
CA CYS A 104 23.72 17.28 -2.35
C CYS A 104 23.92 16.88 -0.89
N ARG A 105 23.04 16.03 -0.34
CA ARG A 105 23.18 15.48 1.02
C ARG A 105 22.82 14.00 1.05
N SER A 106 23.59 13.23 1.81
CA SER A 106 23.26 11.84 2.11
C SER A 106 22.14 11.75 3.15
N MET A 107 21.23 10.80 2.97
CA MET A 107 20.20 10.42 3.94
C MET A 107 20.70 9.38 4.95
N GLU A 108 21.94 8.91 4.83
CA GLU A 108 22.56 8.00 5.79
C GLU A 108 22.62 8.60 7.20
N LYS A 109 22.85 9.92 7.30
CA LYS A 109 22.85 10.68 8.55
C LYS A 109 21.90 11.88 8.41
N PRO A 110 20.57 11.68 8.58
CA PRO A 110 19.58 12.73 8.39
C PRO A 110 19.81 14.00 9.22
N ASP A 111 20.51 13.88 10.36
CA ASP A 111 20.83 15.03 11.23
C ASP A 111 21.79 16.03 10.58
N THR A 112 22.51 15.65 9.52
CA THR A 112 23.34 16.55 8.74
C THR A 112 22.54 17.44 7.77
N ILE A 113 21.24 17.19 7.61
CA ILE A 113 20.32 17.97 6.76
C ILE A 113 19.85 19.21 7.54
N VAL A 114 20.77 20.15 7.76
CA VAL A 114 20.55 21.39 8.53
C VAL A 114 21.23 22.60 7.87
N GLY A 115 20.87 23.82 8.28
CA GLY A 115 21.63 25.04 7.92
C GLY A 115 21.37 25.68 6.55
N PHE A 116 20.80 24.99 5.56
CA PHE A 116 20.58 25.56 4.21
C PHE A 116 19.09 25.71 3.82
N LYS A 117 18.85 26.32 2.67
CA LYS A 117 17.53 26.65 2.11
C LYS A 117 17.48 26.22 0.64
N ILE A 118 16.39 25.56 0.23
CA ILE A 118 16.17 25.08 -1.14
C ILE A 118 14.71 25.30 -1.54
N GLY A 119 14.45 25.48 -2.84
CA GLY A 119 13.11 25.68 -3.41
C GLY A 119 12.46 24.40 -3.94
N ASN A 120 13.24 23.35 -4.15
CA ASN A 120 12.77 22.02 -4.50
C ASN A 120 13.79 20.97 -4.02
N ALA A 121 13.36 19.75 -3.74
CA ALA A 121 14.24 18.61 -3.48
C ALA A 121 13.92 17.46 -4.41
N LEU A 122 14.96 16.81 -4.91
CA LEU A 122 14.91 15.46 -5.44
C LEU A 122 15.41 14.49 -4.36
N VAL A 123 14.58 13.54 -3.98
CA VAL A 123 14.87 12.51 -2.97
C VAL A 123 14.85 11.15 -3.65
N ASP A 124 16.04 10.60 -3.86
CA ASP A 124 16.26 9.36 -4.58
C ASP A 124 16.35 8.15 -3.66
N GLU A 125 15.79 7.04 -4.11
CA GLU A 125 15.76 5.72 -3.46
C GLU A 125 15.34 5.75 -1.97
N LEU A 126 14.29 6.51 -1.67
CA LEU A 126 13.78 6.72 -0.31
C LEU A 126 13.35 5.42 0.38
N ASP A 127 12.78 4.46 -0.37
CA ASP A 127 12.28 3.19 0.19
C ASP A 127 13.39 2.15 0.44
N VAL A 128 14.63 2.40 0.01
CA VAL A 128 15.79 1.59 0.41
C VAL A 128 16.08 1.78 1.91
N LEU A 129 15.75 2.95 2.47
CA LEU A 129 15.91 3.22 3.89
C LEU A 129 14.89 2.44 4.74
N LYS A 130 15.25 2.16 6.00
CA LYS A 130 14.27 1.75 7.01
C LYS A 130 13.22 2.87 7.20
N ALA A 131 11.96 2.49 7.43
CA ALA A 131 10.83 3.42 7.44
C ALA A 131 11.00 4.62 8.39
N ASP A 132 11.52 4.41 9.61
CA ASP A 132 11.73 5.51 10.57
C ASP A 132 12.83 6.47 10.12
N LYS A 133 13.88 5.96 9.49
CA LYS A 133 14.96 6.76 8.92
C LYS A 133 14.48 7.56 7.71
N ALA A 134 13.68 6.95 6.83
CA ALA A 134 13.00 7.65 5.74
C ALA A 134 12.12 8.79 6.27
N ARG A 135 11.34 8.53 7.33
CA ARG A 135 10.48 9.54 7.98
C ARG A 135 11.30 10.68 8.59
N GLN A 136 12.44 10.40 9.23
CA GLN A 136 13.33 11.42 9.78
C GLN A 136 13.93 12.28 8.66
N ALA A 137 14.47 11.66 7.60
CA ALA A 137 15.01 12.36 6.44
C ALA A 137 13.94 13.26 5.79
N TRP A 138 12.76 12.71 5.52
CA TRP A 138 11.62 13.43 4.96
C TRP A 138 11.29 14.71 5.74
N ARG A 139 11.16 14.62 7.07
CA ARG A 139 10.87 15.77 7.94
C ARG A 139 11.96 16.84 7.86
N LYS A 140 13.23 16.44 7.87
CA LYS A 140 14.38 17.37 7.79
C LYS A 140 14.44 18.08 6.44
N ILE A 141 14.17 17.35 5.34
CA ILE A 141 14.16 17.87 3.97
C ILE A 141 13.01 18.88 3.80
N ILE A 142 11.79 18.54 4.24
CA ILE A 142 10.65 19.48 4.22
C ILE A 142 11.02 20.80 4.89
N ALA A 143 11.70 20.75 6.05
CA ALA A 143 12.07 21.95 6.79
C ALA A 143 13.08 22.86 6.04
N ARG A 144 13.64 22.43 4.90
CA ARG A 144 14.51 23.26 4.05
C ARG A 144 13.74 24.06 2.99
N MET A 145 12.47 23.70 2.74
CA MET A 145 11.57 24.31 1.75
C MET A 145 10.92 25.59 2.28
N ARG A 146 11.68 26.68 2.34
CA ARG A 146 11.24 27.94 2.97
C ARG A 146 11.46 29.19 2.13
N TYR A 147 11.59 29.07 0.80
CA TYR A 147 11.64 30.25 -0.06
C TYR A 147 10.29 30.95 -0.13
N LYS A 148 10.31 32.28 -0.06
CA LYS A 148 9.15 33.13 -0.29
C LYS A 148 9.36 33.79 -1.66
N VAL A 149 8.91 33.11 -2.70
CA VAL A 149 9.04 33.52 -4.10
C VAL A 149 7.72 33.16 -4.77
N ASP A 150 7.12 34.10 -5.48
CA ASP A 150 5.82 33.90 -6.11
C ASP A 150 5.90 32.79 -7.17
N GLY A 151 4.88 31.93 -7.19
CA GLY A 151 4.83 30.76 -8.07
C GLY A 151 5.73 29.58 -7.65
N LEU A 152 6.65 29.75 -6.70
CA LEU A 152 7.55 28.68 -6.28
C LEU A 152 6.83 27.65 -5.38
N ARG A 153 6.78 26.40 -5.85
CA ARG A 153 6.11 25.29 -5.17
C ARG A 153 6.66 24.98 -3.76
N ASN A 154 7.96 25.15 -3.52
CA ASN A 154 8.63 24.67 -2.30
C ASN A 154 8.34 23.17 -2.06
N GLY A 155 8.62 22.36 -3.08
CA GLY A 155 8.16 20.97 -3.17
C GLY A 155 9.24 19.91 -2.99
N ILE A 156 8.80 18.65 -2.98
CA ILE A 156 9.69 17.48 -2.97
C ILE A 156 9.24 16.50 -4.05
N ASP A 157 10.22 16.08 -4.84
CA ASP A 157 10.11 15.05 -5.85
C ASP A 157 10.83 13.81 -5.33
N VAL A 158 10.13 12.69 -5.24
CA VAL A 158 10.69 11.40 -4.84
C VAL A 158 10.84 10.53 -6.07
N THR A 159 12.00 9.90 -6.23
CA THR A 159 12.24 8.85 -7.23
C THR A 159 12.66 7.61 -6.46
N THR A 160 11.96 6.48 -6.62
CA THR A 160 12.33 5.26 -5.87
C THR A 160 11.90 4.00 -6.59
N THR A 161 12.64 2.93 -6.35
CA THR A 161 12.14 1.58 -6.59
C THR A 161 11.21 1.18 -5.42
N PRO A 162 10.07 0.51 -5.65
CA PRO A 162 9.22 0.06 -4.56
C PRO A 162 9.88 -1.09 -3.80
N GLU A 163 10.19 -0.86 -2.52
CA GLU A 163 10.74 -1.88 -1.62
C GLU A 163 9.65 -2.43 -0.67
N GLY A 164 8.52 -2.84 -1.27
CA GLY A 164 7.31 -3.26 -0.57
C GLY A 164 6.46 -2.10 -0.03
N PHE A 165 5.71 -2.34 1.05
CA PHE A 165 4.73 -1.39 1.60
C PHE A 165 5.33 -0.38 2.60
N LYS A 166 6.53 0.16 2.27
CA LYS A 166 7.31 1.10 3.09
C LYS A 166 6.84 2.55 2.99
N PHE A 167 7.72 3.52 3.28
CA PHE A 167 7.38 4.92 3.50
C PHE A 167 6.62 5.53 2.33
N VAL A 168 7.05 5.32 1.08
CA VAL A 168 6.38 5.93 -0.07
C VAL A 168 4.98 5.34 -0.26
N TYR A 169 4.78 4.03 -0.10
CA TYR A 169 3.43 3.42 -0.09
C TYR A 169 2.56 4.04 1.02
N GLN A 170 3.07 4.07 2.25
CA GLN A 170 2.33 4.57 3.41
C GLN A 170 1.90 6.03 3.22
N GLN A 171 2.80 6.88 2.72
CA GLN A 171 2.58 8.32 2.63
C GLN A 171 1.85 8.77 1.35
N PHE A 172 2.20 8.20 0.19
CA PHE A 172 1.68 8.66 -1.10
C PHE A 172 0.49 7.85 -1.62
N ALA A 173 0.31 6.61 -1.17
CA ALA A 173 -0.82 5.77 -1.57
C ALA A 173 -1.83 5.62 -0.43
N LYS A 174 -1.41 5.02 0.70
CA LYS A 174 -2.30 4.68 1.81
C LYS A 174 -2.88 5.92 2.50
N ALA A 175 -2.04 6.87 2.93
CA ALA A 175 -2.52 8.08 3.60
C ALA A 175 -3.45 8.92 2.72
N VAL A 176 -3.21 8.98 1.40
CA VAL A 176 -4.07 9.70 0.45
C VAL A 176 -5.41 8.99 0.27
N ARG A 177 -5.42 7.66 0.19
CA ARG A 177 -6.66 6.88 0.16
C ARG A 177 -7.47 7.11 1.44
N ASP A 178 -6.83 7.00 2.59
CA ASP A 178 -7.48 7.09 3.90
C ASP A 178 -7.96 8.53 4.19
N LYS A 179 -7.25 9.53 3.67
CA LYS A 179 -7.62 10.95 3.74
C LYS A 179 -7.55 11.60 2.35
N PRO A 180 -8.62 11.52 1.55
CA PRO A 180 -8.63 12.01 0.16
C PRO A 180 -8.24 13.48 -0.02
N SER A 181 -8.43 14.34 1.00
CA SER A 181 -7.99 15.74 0.94
C SER A 181 -6.46 15.90 0.80
N LEU A 182 -5.67 14.89 1.16
CA LEU A 182 -4.22 14.86 0.96
C LEU A 182 -3.81 14.74 -0.52
N SER A 183 -4.72 14.38 -1.43
CA SER A 183 -4.43 14.27 -2.89
C SER A 183 -4.03 15.59 -3.54
N THR A 184 -4.41 16.72 -2.93
CA THR A 184 -3.97 18.06 -3.36
C THR A 184 -2.50 18.32 -3.01
N LEU A 185 -1.98 17.61 -2.01
CA LEU A 185 -0.64 17.81 -1.46
C LEU A 185 0.34 16.73 -1.93
N TYR A 186 -0.12 15.48 -2.02
CA TYR A 186 0.66 14.30 -2.40
C TYR A 186 0.13 13.72 -3.71
N GLY A 187 1.03 13.41 -4.63
CA GLY A 187 0.67 12.67 -5.83
C GLY A 187 1.70 11.60 -6.20
N LEU A 188 1.25 10.58 -6.91
CA LEU A 188 2.02 9.39 -7.23
C LEU A 188 1.88 9.05 -8.71
N VAL A 189 3.00 8.81 -9.38
CA VAL A 189 3.07 8.17 -10.69
C VAL A 189 3.81 6.86 -10.51
N GLN A 190 3.17 5.76 -10.93
CA GLN A 190 3.82 4.47 -11.05
C GLN A 190 4.15 4.21 -12.51
N ALA A 191 5.36 3.71 -12.77
CA ALA A 191 5.83 3.39 -14.10
C ALA A 191 6.58 2.06 -14.12
N SER A 192 6.64 1.47 -15.30
CA SER A 192 7.33 0.21 -15.53
C SER A 192 8.62 0.44 -16.30
N THR A 193 9.57 -0.48 -16.15
CA THR A 193 10.74 -0.60 -17.01
C THR A 193 10.36 -0.69 -18.49
N PHE A 194 9.23 -1.33 -18.82
CA PHE A 194 8.70 -1.39 -20.19
C PHE A 194 8.40 0.01 -20.77
N ASP A 195 8.05 1.00 -19.95
CA ASP A 195 7.85 2.38 -20.42
C ASP A 195 9.13 3.05 -20.91
N ASN A 196 10.30 2.46 -20.61
CA ASN A 196 11.62 2.94 -21.04
C ASN A 196 12.38 1.90 -21.89
N GLU A 197 11.70 0.87 -22.39
CA GLU A 197 12.31 -0.25 -23.13
C GLU A 197 13.18 0.20 -24.31
N LYS A 198 12.76 1.24 -25.04
CA LYS A 198 13.51 1.79 -26.18
C LYS A 198 14.93 2.27 -25.85
N ASN A 199 15.19 2.59 -24.58
CA ASN A 199 16.47 3.10 -24.09
C ASN A 199 17.29 2.01 -23.36
N LEU A 200 16.87 0.75 -23.45
CA LEU A 200 17.51 -0.38 -22.77
C LEU A 200 18.05 -1.38 -23.80
N PRO A 201 19.10 -2.15 -23.45
CA PRO A 201 19.53 -3.29 -24.25
C PRO A 201 18.36 -4.25 -24.51
N PRO A 202 18.25 -4.84 -25.72
CA PRO A 202 17.14 -5.74 -26.07
C PRO A 202 16.97 -6.95 -25.12
N ASP A 203 18.05 -7.39 -24.49
CA ASP A 203 18.10 -8.52 -23.56
C ASP A 203 17.89 -8.12 -22.09
N TYR A 204 17.93 -6.84 -21.74
CA TYR A 204 17.87 -6.37 -20.35
C TYR A 204 16.62 -6.86 -19.61
N ILE A 205 15.44 -6.65 -20.19
CA ILE A 205 14.18 -7.07 -19.58
C ILE A 205 14.05 -8.61 -19.57
N PRO A 206 14.29 -9.34 -20.67
CA PRO A 206 14.35 -10.81 -20.66
C PRO A 206 15.26 -11.38 -19.58
N SER A 207 16.49 -10.88 -19.43
CA SER A 207 17.44 -11.38 -18.42
C SER A 207 16.92 -11.19 -16.99
N LEU A 208 16.26 -10.06 -16.69
CA LEU A 208 15.63 -9.84 -15.39
C LEU A 208 14.44 -10.77 -15.18
N MET A 209 13.60 -10.98 -16.19
CA MET A 209 12.46 -11.91 -16.15
C MET A 209 12.88 -13.35 -15.87
N GLU A 210 14.02 -13.79 -16.41
CA GLU A 210 14.58 -15.13 -16.18
C GLU A 210 15.24 -15.27 -14.80
N SER A 211 15.86 -14.20 -14.30
CA SER A 211 16.68 -14.24 -13.08
C SER A 211 15.89 -14.02 -11.79
N TYR A 212 14.80 -13.27 -11.84
CA TYR A 212 14.09 -12.83 -10.63
C TYR A 212 12.78 -13.60 -10.39
N PRO A 213 12.45 -13.93 -9.12
CA PRO A 213 11.15 -14.47 -8.75
C PRO A 213 9.98 -13.54 -9.14
N PRO A 214 8.77 -14.08 -9.36
CA PRO A 214 7.61 -13.31 -9.84
C PRO A 214 7.27 -12.05 -9.02
N GLU A 215 7.48 -12.07 -7.71
CA GLU A 215 7.23 -10.90 -6.85
C GLU A 215 8.27 -9.79 -7.05
N LEU A 216 9.54 -10.15 -7.21
CA LEU A 216 10.58 -9.17 -7.53
C LEU A 216 10.39 -8.62 -8.94
N ILE A 217 9.83 -9.38 -9.88
CA ILE A 217 9.41 -8.87 -11.19
C ILE A 217 8.33 -7.80 -11.06
N LYS A 218 7.31 -8.02 -10.22
CA LYS A 218 6.25 -7.02 -9.98
C LYS A 218 6.83 -5.71 -9.41
N ALA A 219 7.73 -5.80 -8.45
CA ALA A 219 8.39 -4.62 -7.88
C ALA A 219 9.37 -3.96 -8.86
N TYR A 220 10.35 -4.72 -9.33
CA TYR A 220 11.55 -4.22 -9.98
C TYR A 220 11.43 -4.09 -11.50
N LEU A 221 10.42 -4.66 -12.15
CA LEU A 221 10.11 -4.35 -13.54
C LEU A 221 8.80 -3.57 -13.67
N ARG A 222 7.74 -3.97 -12.95
CA ARG A 222 6.42 -3.35 -13.09
C ARG A 222 6.20 -2.15 -12.17
N GLY A 223 7.13 -1.82 -11.27
CA GLY A 223 7.02 -0.66 -10.39
C GLY A 223 5.87 -0.77 -9.39
N GLN A 224 5.49 -1.98 -8.98
CA GLN A 224 4.35 -2.24 -8.11
C GLN A 224 4.77 -2.38 -6.64
N PHE A 225 3.96 -1.87 -5.72
CA PHE A 225 4.09 -2.21 -4.32
C PHE A 225 3.59 -3.64 -4.10
N THR A 226 4.47 -4.55 -3.70
CA THR A 226 4.15 -5.96 -3.43
C THR A 226 5.03 -6.52 -2.31
N ASN A 227 4.71 -7.71 -1.81
CA ASN A 227 5.59 -8.44 -0.91
C ASN A 227 6.82 -8.96 -1.66
N LEU A 228 8.03 -8.56 -1.26
CA LEU A 228 9.25 -8.87 -2.01
C LEU A 228 9.74 -10.32 -1.83
N THR A 229 9.53 -10.90 -0.66
CA THR A 229 10.13 -12.19 -0.27
C THR A 229 9.26 -13.40 -0.60
N CYS A 230 7.93 -13.22 -0.58
CA CYS A 230 6.99 -14.30 -0.79
C CYS A 230 5.64 -13.78 -1.30
N GLY A 231 4.92 -14.65 -2.00
CA GLY A 231 3.55 -14.37 -2.40
C GLY A 231 2.60 -14.27 -1.20
N THR A 232 1.43 -13.68 -1.43
CA THR A 232 0.41 -13.55 -0.40
C THR A 232 -0.27 -14.89 -0.12
N ILE A 233 -0.78 -15.06 1.10
CA ILE A 233 -1.60 -16.22 1.46
C ILE A 233 -2.84 -16.31 0.55
N TYR A 234 -3.49 -15.17 0.33
CA TYR A 234 -4.69 -15.04 -0.49
C TYR A 234 -4.36 -14.74 -1.95
N HIS A 235 -3.48 -15.53 -2.56
CA HIS A 235 -2.93 -15.34 -3.90
C HIS A 235 -3.97 -15.32 -5.04
N HIS A 236 -5.19 -15.83 -4.84
CA HIS A 236 -6.27 -15.72 -5.82
C HIS A 236 -7.08 -14.42 -5.74
N PHE A 237 -6.91 -13.64 -4.67
CA PHE A 237 -7.53 -12.33 -4.55
C PHE A 237 -6.86 -11.33 -5.50
N ASP A 238 -7.67 -10.65 -6.30
CA ASP A 238 -7.23 -9.53 -7.12
C ASP A 238 -8.10 -8.32 -6.80
N ARG A 239 -7.47 -7.22 -6.38
CA ARG A 239 -8.18 -5.99 -5.98
C ARG A 239 -9.15 -5.48 -7.03
N LYS A 240 -8.85 -5.60 -8.32
CA LYS A 240 -9.71 -5.10 -9.40
C LYS A 240 -10.80 -6.11 -9.73
N LEU A 241 -10.44 -7.38 -9.89
CA LEU A 241 -11.37 -8.42 -10.35
C LEU A 241 -12.30 -8.94 -9.24
N ASN A 242 -11.91 -8.84 -7.97
CA ASN A 242 -12.76 -9.13 -6.83
C ASN A 242 -13.49 -7.89 -6.29
N ASN A 243 -13.25 -6.69 -6.84
CA ASN A 243 -13.97 -5.50 -6.41
C ASN A 243 -15.48 -5.59 -6.68
N CYS A 244 -16.28 -4.99 -5.81
CA CYS A 244 -17.69 -4.69 -6.05
C CYS A 244 -18.06 -3.30 -5.51
N ARG A 245 -19.30 -2.87 -5.76
CA ARG A 245 -19.89 -1.66 -5.19
C ARG A 245 -21.13 -1.95 -4.35
N GLU A 246 -21.34 -3.21 -4.00
CA GLU A 246 -22.47 -3.63 -3.18
C GLU A 246 -22.38 -3.00 -1.79
N GLU A 247 -23.54 -2.68 -1.25
CA GLU A 247 -23.73 -2.15 0.10
C GLU A 247 -24.87 -2.89 0.76
N GLU A 248 -24.85 -2.94 2.09
CA GLU A 248 -25.97 -3.43 2.88
C GLU A 248 -27.24 -2.58 2.65
N GLN A 249 -28.35 -3.26 2.40
CA GLN A 249 -29.68 -2.68 2.16
C GLN A 249 -30.52 -2.69 3.44
N PRO A 250 -31.56 -1.84 3.54
CA PRO A 250 -32.49 -1.90 4.67
C PRO A 250 -33.18 -3.27 4.79
N GLY A 251 -33.26 -3.80 6.01
CA GLY A 251 -33.97 -5.04 6.33
C GLY A 251 -33.29 -6.35 5.93
N GLU A 252 -32.23 -6.32 5.11
CA GLU A 252 -31.56 -7.55 4.70
C GLU A 252 -30.68 -8.15 5.83
N PRO A 253 -30.52 -9.48 5.88
CA PRO A 253 -29.68 -10.12 6.88
C PRO A 253 -28.20 -9.81 6.65
N LEU A 254 -27.46 -9.63 7.74
CA LEU A 254 -26.00 -9.44 7.72
C LEU A 254 -25.29 -10.67 8.27
N TYR A 255 -24.16 -11.01 7.66
CA TYR A 255 -23.30 -12.12 8.06
C TYR A 255 -21.92 -11.59 8.40
N ILE A 256 -21.59 -11.55 9.68
CA ILE A 256 -20.37 -10.92 10.18
C ILE A 256 -19.41 -12.00 10.63
N GLY A 257 -18.32 -12.20 9.88
CA GLY A 257 -17.19 -12.97 10.36
C GLY A 257 -16.42 -12.16 11.40
N MET A 258 -16.02 -12.78 12.52
CA MET A 258 -15.46 -12.06 13.67
C MET A 258 -14.24 -12.77 14.27
N ASP A 259 -13.16 -12.02 14.48
CA ASP A 259 -11.94 -12.48 15.19
C ASP A 259 -11.89 -11.80 16.55
N PHE A 260 -12.00 -12.58 17.63
CA PHE A 260 -11.91 -12.04 18.98
C PHE A 260 -10.46 -11.64 19.28
N ASN A 261 -10.26 -10.37 19.65
CA ASN A 261 -8.97 -9.88 20.16
C ASN A 261 -9.20 -8.64 21.05
N VAL A 262 -8.31 -8.40 22.02
CA VAL A 262 -8.39 -7.21 22.89
C VAL A 262 -7.61 -6.07 22.24
N GLY A 263 -8.29 -4.95 22.00
CA GLY A 263 -7.75 -3.75 21.34
C GLY A 263 -7.60 -3.88 19.83
N LYS A 264 -7.87 -5.05 19.26
CA LYS A 264 -7.68 -5.36 17.82
C LYS A 264 -8.82 -6.18 17.23
N MET A 265 -10.00 -6.17 17.86
CA MET A 265 -11.11 -6.98 17.39
C MET A 265 -11.51 -6.55 15.97
N ALA A 266 -11.73 -7.55 15.11
CA ALA A 266 -12.05 -7.35 13.70
C ALA A 266 -13.35 -8.08 13.34
N GLY A 267 -14.17 -7.42 12.53
CA GLY A 267 -15.40 -7.93 11.97
C GLY A 267 -15.51 -7.58 10.48
N VAL A 268 -15.73 -8.57 9.62
CA VAL A 268 -15.99 -8.35 8.18
C VAL A 268 -17.46 -8.63 7.94
N VAL A 269 -18.18 -7.60 7.46
CA VAL A 269 -19.63 -7.64 7.25
C VAL A 269 -19.91 -8.07 5.83
N HIS A 270 -20.67 -9.15 5.69
CA HIS A 270 -21.07 -9.70 4.42
C HIS A 270 -22.58 -9.63 4.24
N VAL A 271 -22.97 -9.53 2.98
CA VAL A 271 -24.32 -9.80 2.48
C VAL A 271 -24.25 -10.91 1.44
N LEU A 272 -25.38 -11.56 1.19
CA LEU A 272 -25.48 -12.55 0.13
C LEU A 272 -26.21 -11.95 -1.07
N ARG A 273 -25.65 -12.13 -2.26
CA ARG A 273 -26.29 -11.80 -3.54
C ARG A 273 -26.35 -13.09 -4.35
N LEU A 274 -27.55 -13.56 -4.66
CA LEU A 274 -27.77 -14.86 -5.33
C LEU A 274 -27.03 -16.01 -4.62
N GLY A 275 -27.02 -15.99 -3.28
CA GLY A 275 -26.34 -16.99 -2.45
C GLY A 275 -24.81 -16.85 -2.36
N LEU A 276 -24.20 -15.87 -3.03
CA LEU A 276 -22.76 -15.64 -3.02
C LEU A 276 -22.36 -14.49 -2.08
N PRO A 277 -21.19 -14.56 -1.42
CA PRO A 277 -20.79 -13.58 -0.41
C PRO A 277 -20.20 -12.31 -1.04
N PHE A 278 -20.60 -11.18 -0.47
CA PHE A 278 -20.07 -9.86 -0.76
C PHE A 278 -19.69 -9.20 0.56
N ALA A 279 -18.40 -8.92 0.76
CA ALA A 279 -17.95 -8.10 1.90
C ALA A 279 -18.26 -6.62 1.58
N VAL A 280 -19.11 -6.00 2.39
CA VAL A 280 -19.68 -4.66 2.11
C VAL A 280 -19.30 -3.62 3.16
N ASN A 281 -18.85 -4.05 4.33
CA ASN A 281 -18.41 -3.17 5.40
C ASN A 281 -17.39 -3.87 6.30
N GLU A 282 -16.59 -3.11 7.04
CA GLU A 282 -15.64 -3.65 8.03
C GLU A 282 -15.71 -2.88 9.36
N ILE A 283 -15.49 -3.60 10.45
CA ILE A 283 -15.31 -3.07 11.80
C ILE A 283 -13.93 -3.53 12.25
N VAL A 284 -13.00 -2.60 12.42
CA VAL A 284 -11.61 -2.91 12.80
C VAL A 284 -11.22 -2.09 14.02
N LYS A 285 -10.32 -2.65 14.84
CA LYS A 285 -9.81 -2.01 16.08
C LYS A 285 -10.90 -1.71 17.11
N ALA A 286 -11.96 -2.51 17.16
CA ALA A 286 -12.87 -2.47 18.30
C ALA A 286 -12.13 -2.97 19.56
N TYR A 287 -12.41 -2.35 20.70
CA TYR A 287 -11.62 -2.57 21.91
C TYR A 287 -11.85 -3.96 22.51
N ASP A 288 -13.12 -4.36 22.63
CA ASP A 288 -13.54 -5.63 23.20
C ASP A 288 -14.93 -6.03 22.65
N THR A 289 -15.49 -7.11 23.19
CA THR A 289 -16.80 -7.63 22.76
C THR A 289 -17.95 -6.65 23.03
N PRO A 290 -18.06 -6.01 24.22
CA PRO A 290 -19.03 -4.93 24.44
C PRO A 290 -18.94 -3.79 23.41
N ASP A 291 -17.73 -3.33 23.11
CA ASP A 291 -17.52 -2.26 22.13
C ASP A 291 -17.93 -2.71 20.71
N MET A 292 -17.58 -3.94 20.32
CA MET A 292 -18.01 -4.53 19.06
C MET A 292 -19.55 -4.64 18.98
N ILE A 293 -20.21 -5.10 20.03
CA ILE A 293 -21.69 -5.16 20.11
C ILE A 293 -22.28 -3.76 19.90
N ARG A 294 -21.76 -2.76 20.62
CA ARG A 294 -22.20 -1.37 20.52
C ARG A 294 -22.08 -0.85 19.09
N ILE A 295 -20.90 -1.03 18.45
CA ILE A 295 -20.66 -0.60 17.07
C ILE A 295 -21.61 -1.29 16.09
N ILE A 296 -21.85 -2.59 16.23
CA ILE A 296 -22.76 -3.34 15.35
C ILE A 296 -24.19 -2.79 15.47
N LYS A 297 -24.68 -2.57 16.70
CA LYS A 297 -26.02 -1.99 16.94
C LYS A 297 -26.13 -0.58 16.37
N GLU A 298 -25.15 0.27 16.67
CA GLU A 298 -25.06 1.65 16.15
C GLU A 298 -25.12 1.73 14.63
N ARG A 299 -24.42 0.84 13.93
CA ARG A 299 -24.32 0.88 12.47
C ARG A 299 -25.52 0.26 11.76
N PHE A 300 -26.11 -0.78 12.33
CA PHE A 300 -27.02 -1.66 11.58
C PHE A 300 -28.43 -1.76 12.13
N TRP A 301 -28.67 -1.27 13.36
CA TRP A 301 -29.99 -1.18 13.96
C TRP A 301 -30.49 0.27 14.05
N LEU A 302 -31.78 0.44 14.34
CA LEU A 302 -32.40 1.76 14.44
C LEU A 302 -32.41 2.20 15.90
N TYR A 303 -31.90 3.40 16.19
CA TYR A 303 -32.04 4.02 17.51
C TYR A 303 -33.40 4.71 17.63
N ASP A 304 -34.19 4.39 18.64
CA ASP A 304 -35.54 4.95 18.85
C ASP A 304 -35.59 6.13 19.85
N GLY A 305 -34.43 6.56 20.34
CA GLY A 305 -34.29 7.59 21.37
C GLY A 305 -34.02 7.04 22.77
N ASN A 306 -34.25 5.75 23.01
CA ASN A 306 -33.94 5.07 24.26
C ASN A 306 -32.99 3.89 24.04
N ASP A 307 -33.29 3.01 23.09
CA ASP A 307 -32.49 1.80 22.79
C ASP A 307 -32.42 1.51 21.28
N TYR A 308 -31.60 0.53 20.90
CA TYR A 308 -31.49 0.03 19.53
C TYR A 308 -32.54 -1.04 19.25
N ARG A 309 -33.48 -0.71 18.37
CA ARG A 309 -34.47 -1.63 17.85
C ARG A 309 -33.90 -2.47 16.71
N LYS A 310 -33.98 -3.79 16.86
CA LYS A 310 -33.63 -4.76 15.81
C LYS A 310 -34.53 -4.57 14.59
N VAL A 311 -33.94 -4.16 13.46
CA VAL A 311 -34.62 -3.97 12.16
C VAL A 311 -34.12 -4.93 11.07
N ARG A 312 -33.17 -5.80 11.41
CA ARG A 312 -32.62 -6.84 10.54
C ARG A 312 -32.01 -7.96 11.38
N GLU A 313 -31.89 -9.14 10.77
CA GLU A 313 -31.15 -10.25 11.37
C GLU A 313 -29.64 -10.06 11.20
N ILE A 314 -28.88 -10.37 12.24
CA ILE A 314 -27.41 -10.33 12.22
C ILE A 314 -26.90 -11.67 12.71
N TYR A 315 -26.12 -12.33 11.85
CA TYR A 315 -25.46 -13.60 12.11
C TYR A 315 -23.97 -13.36 12.34
N ILE A 316 -23.46 -13.70 13.52
CA ILE A 316 -22.04 -13.59 13.85
C ILE A 316 -21.39 -14.96 13.72
N TYR A 317 -20.27 -15.01 12.99
CA TYR A 317 -19.43 -16.18 12.78
C TYR A 317 -18.10 -15.95 13.49
N PRO A 318 -18.04 -16.10 14.82
CA PRO A 318 -16.82 -15.86 15.55
C PRO A 318 -15.86 -17.04 15.46
N ASP A 319 -14.61 -16.81 15.85
CA ASP A 319 -13.69 -17.86 16.23
C ASP A 319 -14.12 -18.55 17.55
N ALA A 320 -13.72 -19.79 17.73
CA ALA A 320 -14.13 -20.64 18.85
C ALA A 320 -13.54 -20.22 20.21
N SER A 321 -12.55 -19.32 20.26
CA SER A 321 -11.91 -18.90 21.52
C SER A 321 -12.81 -18.05 22.42
N GLY A 322 -13.90 -17.49 21.88
CA GLY A 322 -14.86 -16.69 22.66
C GLY A 322 -15.67 -17.47 23.71
N ASP A 323 -15.58 -18.80 23.74
CA ASP A 323 -16.28 -19.63 24.74
C ASP A 323 -15.52 -19.72 26.07
N SER A 324 -14.19 -19.58 26.03
CA SER A 324 -13.33 -19.58 27.22
C SER A 324 -12.89 -18.17 27.64
N ARG A 325 -13.00 -17.19 26.74
CA ARG A 325 -12.57 -15.81 26.96
C ARG A 325 -13.66 -14.99 27.68
N LYS A 326 -13.23 -14.25 28.70
CA LYS A 326 -14.01 -13.21 29.38
C LYS A 326 -13.40 -11.85 29.01
N SER A 327 -14.20 -10.93 28.48
CA SER A 327 -13.77 -9.55 28.29
C SER A 327 -13.52 -8.87 29.65
N SER A 328 -12.65 -7.87 29.68
CA SER A 328 -12.36 -7.08 30.89
C SER A 328 -13.66 -6.48 31.44
N ASN A 329 -14.08 -6.92 32.62
CA ASN A 329 -15.30 -6.55 33.36
C ASN A 329 -16.59 -7.34 33.06
N ALA A 330 -16.54 -8.42 32.26
CA ALA A 330 -17.71 -9.28 32.06
C ALA A 330 -17.62 -10.58 32.88
N SER A 331 -18.69 -10.89 33.62
CA SER A 331 -18.90 -12.19 34.26
C SER A 331 -19.29 -13.30 33.27
N ALA A 332 -19.65 -12.93 32.03
CA ALA A 332 -20.08 -13.80 30.94
C ALA A 332 -19.06 -13.89 29.80
N THR A 333 -19.05 -15.02 29.09
CA THR A 333 -18.17 -15.26 27.93
C THR A 333 -18.51 -14.33 26.76
N ASP A 334 -17.56 -14.09 25.85
CA ASP A 334 -17.78 -13.23 24.69
C ASP A 334 -18.96 -13.73 23.82
N ILE A 335 -19.08 -15.05 23.65
CA ILE A 335 -20.20 -15.68 22.94
C ILE A 335 -21.54 -15.43 23.65
N ALA A 336 -21.56 -15.53 24.99
CA ALA A 336 -22.77 -15.28 25.76
C ALA A 336 -23.22 -13.82 25.64
N GLN A 337 -22.28 -12.87 25.65
CA GLN A 337 -22.57 -11.45 25.46
C GLN A 337 -23.18 -11.16 24.07
N LEU A 338 -22.65 -11.77 23.01
CA LEU A 338 -23.21 -11.64 21.66
C LEU A 338 -24.65 -12.18 21.57
N LYS A 339 -24.94 -13.32 22.21
CA LYS A 339 -26.29 -13.89 22.26
C LYS A 339 -27.25 -13.00 23.06
N GLN A 340 -26.83 -12.53 24.24
CA GLN A 340 -27.60 -11.60 25.08
C GLN A 340 -27.90 -10.28 24.37
N ALA A 341 -26.99 -9.84 23.49
CA ALA A 341 -27.18 -8.64 22.68
C ALA A 341 -28.24 -8.79 21.58
N GLY A 342 -28.75 -10.00 21.33
CA GLY A 342 -29.80 -10.29 20.34
C GLY A 342 -29.30 -10.75 18.97
N PHE A 343 -28.01 -11.13 18.87
CA PHE A 343 -27.41 -11.64 17.64
C PHE A 343 -27.51 -13.17 17.52
N ASN A 344 -27.61 -13.67 16.28
CA ASN A 344 -27.52 -15.10 16.01
C ASN A 344 -26.06 -15.52 15.95
N VAL A 345 -25.57 -16.31 16.90
CA VAL A 345 -24.15 -16.72 16.95
C VAL A 345 -23.96 -18.11 16.35
N VAL A 346 -23.20 -18.19 15.26
CA VAL A 346 -22.88 -19.42 14.53
C VAL A 346 -21.43 -19.83 14.82
N VAL A 347 -21.26 -20.65 15.86
CA VAL A 347 -19.96 -21.09 16.37
C VAL A 347 -19.90 -22.61 16.44
N ASN A 348 -18.75 -23.17 16.06
CA ASN A 348 -18.47 -24.60 16.20
C ASN A 348 -17.69 -24.82 17.51
N ALA A 349 -17.65 -26.07 18.00
CA ALA A 349 -16.87 -26.42 19.19
C ALA A 349 -15.36 -26.12 19.03
N SER A 350 -14.84 -26.12 17.80
CA SER A 350 -13.46 -25.77 17.49
C SER A 350 -13.36 -24.99 16.19
N ASN A 351 -12.27 -24.23 16.05
CA ASN A 351 -11.93 -23.57 14.80
C ASN A 351 -11.48 -24.62 13.76
N PRO A 352 -11.91 -24.46 12.49
CA PRO A 352 -11.37 -25.30 11.42
C PRO A 352 -9.86 -25.06 11.24
N PRO A 353 -9.11 -26.03 10.69
CA PRO A 353 -7.70 -25.86 10.39
C PRO A 353 -7.44 -24.60 9.55
N VAL A 354 -6.40 -23.86 9.90
CA VAL A 354 -6.06 -22.56 9.26
C VAL A 354 -5.89 -22.71 7.75
N LYS A 355 -5.22 -23.77 7.29
CA LYS A 355 -5.05 -24.08 5.87
C LYS A 355 -6.37 -24.34 5.14
N ASP A 356 -7.33 -25.01 5.78
CA ASP A 356 -8.63 -25.27 5.16
C ASP A 356 -9.44 -23.97 5.00
N ARG A 357 -9.38 -23.08 6.00
CA ARG A 357 -9.97 -21.74 5.92
C ARG A 357 -9.38 -20.92 4.78
N ILE A 358 -8.06 -20.88 4.68
CA ILE A 358 -7.34 -20.16 3.62
C ILE A 358 -7.67 -20.74 2.23
N ASN A 359 -7.69 -22.06 2.10
CA ASN A 359 -8.02 -22.72 0.84
C ASN A 359 -9.47 -22.42 0.43
N ALA A 360 -10.42 -22.44 1.36
CA ALA A 360 -11.81 -22.08 1.10
C ALA A 360 -11.93 -20.63 0.60
N MET A 361 -11.22 -19.69 1.23
CA MET A 361 -11.17 -18.30 0.78
C MET A 361 -10.58 -18.16 -0.63
N ASN A 362 -9.43 -18.78 -0.90
CA ASN A 362 -8.80 -18.74 -2.22
C ASN A 362 -9.73 -19.31 -3.31
N ALA A 363 -10.36 -20.47 -3.06
CA ALA A 363 -11.32 -21.08 -3.99
C ALA A 363 -12.60 -20.24 -4.21
N MET A 364 -12.95 -19.39 -3.26
CA MET A 364 -14.05 -18.42 -3.40
C MET A 364 -13.60 -17.16 -4.16
N PHE A 365 -12.37 -16.69 -3.95
CA PHE A 365 -11.84 -15.55 -4.68
C PHE A 365 -11.63 -15.84 -6.17
N CYS A 366 -11.13 -17.02 -6.51
CA CYS A 366 -11.07 -17.55 -7.86
C CYS A 366 -10.91 -19.07 -7.82
N ASN A 367 -11.85 -19.82 -8.41
CA ASN A 367 -11.70 -21.28 -8.54
C ASN A 367 -10.91 -21.67 -9.81
N GLY A 368 -10.68 -22.97 -10.00
CA GLY A 368 -9.97 -23.51 -11.17
C GLY A 368 -10.67 -23.26 -12.52
N ASN A 369 -11.96 -22.90 -12.52
CA ASN A 369 -12.71 -22.50 -13.72
C ASN A 369 -12.61 -20.99 -14.00
N GLY A 370 -11.85 -20.24 -13.20
CA GLY A 370 -11.74 -18.78 -13.31
C GLY A 370 -12.92 -18.00 -12.70
N GLU A 371 -13.84 -18.67 -12.00
CA GLU A 371 -15.03 -18.03 -11.43
C GLU A 371 -14.71 -17.34 -10.09
N ARG A 372 -15.08 -16.06 -9.97
CA ARG A 372 -14.88 -15.25 -8.77
C ARG A 372 -16.18 -15.11 -8.00
N ARG A 373 -16.36 -15.95 -6.98
CA ARG A 373 -17.61 -16.08 -6.21
C ARG A 373 -17.65 -15.23 -4.95
N TYR A 374 -16.50 -14.77 -4.46
CA TYR A 374 -16.40 -13.83 -3.35
C TYR A 374 -15.90 -12.47 -3.83
N LYS A 375 -16.70 -11.44 -3.58
CA LYS A 375 -16.41 -10.04 -3.92
C LYS A 375 -16.23 -9.20 -2.66
N VAL A 376 -15.38 -8.18 -2.76
CA VAL A 376 -15.06 -7.26 -1.68
C VAL A 376 -15.28 -5.83 -2.15
N ASN A 377 -16.05 -5.05 -1.41
CA ASN A 377 -16.17 -3.62 -1.66
C ASN A 377 -14.89 -2.94 -1.16
N VAL A 378 -13.88 -2.82 -2.02
CA VAL A 378 -12.53 -2.36 -1.61
C VAL A 378 -12.51 -0.92 -1.07
N LYS A 379 -13.57 -0.15 -1.34
CA LYS A 379 -13.74 1.21 -0.83
C LYS A 379 -14.26 1.21 0.62
N ARG A 380 -15.18 0.30 0.96
CA ARG A 380 -15.79 0.18 2.29
C ARG A 380 -15.07 -0.83 3.19
N CYS A 381 -14.24 -1.70 2.62
CA CYS A 381 -13.39 -2.66 3.32
C CYS A 381 -11.89 -2.44 3.03
N PRO A 382 -11.33 -1.23 3.22
CA PRO A 382 -9.96 -0.92 2.86
C PRO A 382 -8.92 -1.70 3.68
N VAL A 383 -9.14 -1.92 4.98
CA VAL A 383 -8.20 -2.64 5.85
C VAL A 383 -8.21 -4.12 5.51
N TYR A 384 -9.39 -4.73 5.34
CA TYR A 384 -9.51 -6.11 4.92
C TYR A 384 -8.88 -6.35 3.54
N THR A 385 -9.08 -5.43 2.59
CA THR A 385 -8.43 -5.50 1.26
C THR A 385 -6.91 -5.50 1.39
N GLU A 386 -6.34 -4.61 2.20
CA GLU A 386 -4.88 -4.58 2.43
C GLU A 386 -4.38 -5.85 3.11
N SER A 387 -5.10 -6.34 4.12
CA SER A 387 -4.78 -7.60 4.79
C SER A 387 -4.70 -8.75 3.78
N LEU A 388 -5.64 -8.87 2.85
CA LEU A 388 -5.64 -9.90 1.80
C LEU A 388 -4.42 -9.78 0.88
N GLU A 389 -4.00 -8.54 0.56
CA GLU A 389 -2.86 -8.24 -0.33
C GLU A 389 -1.50 -8.32 0.36
N GLN A 390 -1.45 -8.38 1.69
CA GLN A 390 -0.19 -8.22 2.44
C GLN A 390 0.16 -9.42 3.31
N GLN A 391 -0.81 -10.21 3.77
CA GLN A 391 -0.50 -11.32 4.67
C GLN A 391 0.30 -12.43 3.96
N VAL A 392 1.38 -12.86 4.59
CA VAL A 392 2.33 -13.87 4.08
C VAL A 392 2.41 -15.07 5.03
N TRP A 393 2.96 -16.19 4.55
CA TRP A 393 3.28 -17.34 5.40
C TRP A 393 4.52 -17.06 6.26
N GLY A 394 4.48 -17.48 7.53
CA GLY A 394 5.64 -17.55 8.40
C GLY A 394 6.45 -18.83 8.18
N GLU A 395 7.63 -18.89 8.80
CA GLU A 395 8.58 -20.00 8.65
C GLU A 395 8.03 -21.36 9.13
N ASN A 396 7.07 -21.34 10.06
CA ASN A 396 6.43 -22.53 10.63
C ASN A 396 5.25 -23.06 9.78
N GLY A 397 4.97 -22.44 8.62
CA GLY A 397 3.84 -22.84 7.77
C GLY A 397 2.46 -22.40 8.29
N GLU A 398 2.43 -21.49 9.25
CA GLU A 398 1.25 -20.73 9.69
C GLU A 398 1.31 -19.29 9.14
N PRO A 399 0.19 -18.56 9.11
CA PRO A 399 0.21 -17.16 8.71
C PRO A 399 1.12 -16.31 9.60
N ASP A 400 1.94 -15.46 8.98
CA ASP A 400 2.76 -14.49 9.70
C ASP A 400 1.86 -13.45 10.38
N LYS A 401 2.10 -13.22 11.67
CA LYS A 401 1.37 -12.29 12.53
C LYS A 401 2.20 -11.07 12.94
N THR A 402 3.46 -11.00 12.55
CA THR A 402 4.37 -9.90 12.93
C THR A 402 3.91 -8.54 12.38
N ALA A 403 3.25 -8.54 11.22
CA ALA A 403 2.70 -7.35 10.58
C ALA A 403 1.33 -6.91 11.13
N ASP A 404 0.73 -7.68 12.05
CA ASP A 404 -0.55 -7.37 12.71
C ASP A 404 -1.72 -7.12 11.72
N ASN A 405 -1.67 -7.79 10.56
CA ASN A 405 -2.66 -7.65 9.49
C ASN A 405 -3.50 -8.92 9.30
N ASP A 406 -3.44 -9.88 10.23
CA ASP A 406 -4.15 -11.16 10.20
C ASP A 406 -5.62 -11.04 10.63
N HIS A 407 -5.93 -10.19 11.61
CA HIS A 407 -7.28 -10.13 12.22
C HIS A 407 -8.44 -9.98 11.22
N PRO A 408 -8.39 -9.05 10.24
CA PRO A 408 -9.46 -8.94 9.24
C PRO A 408 -9.58 -10.18 8.35
N ASN A 409 -8.44 -10.79 8.00
CA ASN A 409 -8.38 -12.00 7.19
C ASN A 409 -9.00 -13.20 7.92
N ASP A 410 -8.64 -13.36 9.20
CA ASP A 410 -9.20 -14.39 10.06
C ASP A 410 -10.71 -14.21 10.24
N ALA A 411 -11.15 -12.98 10.57
CA ALA A 411 -12.55 -12.62 10.70
C ALA A 411 -13.37 -12.99 9.44
N GLY A 412 -12.97 -12.52 8.26
CA GLY A 412 -13.63 -12.87 7.00
C GLY A 412 -13.57 -14.37 6.71
N GLY A 413 -12.45 -15.01 7.02
CA GLY A 413 -12.26 -16.44 6.82
C GLY A 413 -13.18 -17.32 7.66
N TYR A 414 -13.50 -16.95 8.90
CA TYR A 414 -14.42 -17.73 9.73
C TYR A 414 -15.84 -17.81 9.15
N PHE A 415 -16.30 -16.75 8.49
CA PHE A 415 -17.57 -16.79 7.75
C PHE A 415 -17.45 -17.69 6.51
N ILE A 416 -16.44 -17.47 5.68
CA ILE A 416 -16.27 -18.18 4.41
C ILE A 416 -16.12 -19.68 4.61
N VAL A 417 -15.26 -20.13 5.54
CA VAL A 417 -15.04 -21.57 5.75
C VAL A 417 -16.28 -22.29 6.28
N LYS A 418 -17.15 -21.59 7.03
CA LYS A 418 -18.37 -22.19 7.60
C LYS A 418 -19.51 -22.26 6.58
N GLN A 419 -19.66 -21.25 5.72
CA GLN A 419 -20.75 -21.20 4.73
C GLN A 419 -20.37 -21.76 3.36
N PHE A 420 -19.08 -21.68 3.00
CA PHE A 420 -18.54 -22.10 1.71
C PHE A 420 -17.31 -23.02 1.87
N PRO A 421 -17.41 -24.12 2.65
CA PRO A 421 -16.29 -25.04 2.83
C PRO A 421 -15.90 -25.72 1.52
N ILE A 422 -14.64 -26.14 1.42
CA ILE A 422 -14.25 -27.09 0.37
C ILE A 422 -14.77 -28.47 0.78
N ILE A 423 -15.79 -28.95 0.08
CA ILE A 423 -16.29 -30.31 0.25
C ILE A 423 -15.35 -31.25 -0.50
N LYS A 424 -14.50 -31.99 0.23
CA LYS A 424 -13.68 -33.05 -0.35
C LYS A 424 -14.59 -34.22 -0.76
N PRO A 425 -14.48 -34.78 -1.99
CA PRO A 425 -15.22 -35.97 -2.35
C PRO A 425 -14.85 -37.12 -1.42
N THR A 426 -15.84 -37.69 -0.72
CA THR A 426 -15.65 -38.93 0.05
C THR A 426 -15.60 -40.10 -0.92
N GLY A 427 -14.39 -40.48 -1.33
CA GLY A 427 -14.19 -41.72 -2.07
C GLY A 427 -14.62 -42.92 -1.22
N LYS A 428 -15.66 -43.64 -1.64
CA LYS A 428 -15.97 -44.95 -1.07
C LYS A 428 -14.81 -45.90 -1.42
N VAL A 429 -13.95 -46.18 -0.44
CA VAL A 429 -13.01 -47.30 -0.53
C VAL A 429 -13.85 -48.57 -0.51
N THR A 430 -14.14 -49.11 -1.69
CA THR A 430 -14.73 -50.44 -1.80
C THR A 430 -13.56 -51.41 -1.66
N GLN A 431 -13.46 -52.12 -0.54
CA GLN A 431 -12.51 -53.22 -0.43
C GLN A 431 -12.86 -54.26 -1.50
N LEU A 432 -11.99 -54.39 -2.50
CA LEU A 432 -11.97 -55.54 -3.38
C LEU A 432 -11.68 -56.76 -2.52
N ARG A 433 -12.70 -57.60 -2.29
CA ARG A 433 -12.47 -58.98 -1.85
C ARG A 433 -11.84 -59.70 -3.04
N MET A 434 -10.58 -60.10 -2.89
CA MET A 434 -9.95 -61.10 -3.76
C MET A 434 -10.56 -62.47 -3.50
#